data_AF-A0A3B8W209-F1
#
_entry.id   AF-A0A3B8W209-F1
#
_cell.length_a   1.000
_cell.length_b   1.000
_cell.length_c   1.000
_cell.angle_alpha   90.00
_cell.angle_beta   90.00
_cell.angle_gamma   90.00
#
_symmetry.space_group_name_H-M   'P 1'
#
loop_
_entity.id
_entity.type
_entity.pdbx_description
1 polymer ?
#
loop_
_entity_poly.entity_id
_entity_poly.type
_entity_poly.pdbx_seq_one_letter_code
_entity_poly.pdbx_strand_id
1 'polypeptide(L)'
;MNIKRSILIRVRVAFLGVLLFAVCVAAKIGHIQVAEGDKWAKMAEEIMFDYKRVKATRGNIYSDNGSLLATSLPFYKVAMDPTLARKEVFDKGLDSLAML
;
A
#
# COMPACT_ATOMS: atom_id res chain seq x y z
N MET A 1 -19.60 -50.33 31.15
CA MET A 1 -18.78 -49.54 30.19
C MET A 1 -17.91 -48.56 30.96
N ASN A 2 -16.61 -48.53 30.69
CA ASN A 2 -15.63 -47.77 31.47
C ASN A 2 -15.66 -46.28 31.04
N ILE A 3 -16.40 -45.43 31.76
CA ILE A 3 -16.65 -44.00 31.46
C ILE A 3 -15.38 -43.19 31.21
N LYS A 4 -14.27 -43.52 31.89
CA LYS A 4 -12.98 -42.85 31.66
C LYS A 4 -12.45 -43.09 30.24
N ARG A 5 -12.68 -44.27 29.66
CA ARG A 5 -12.20 -44.66 28.33
C ARG A 5 -12.96 -43.93 27.21
N SER A 6 -14.27 -43.73 27.36
CA SER A 6 -15.06 -42.99 26.37
C SER A 6 -14.71 -41.49 26.33
N ILE A 7 -14.45 -40.89 27.49
CA ILE A 7 -13.98 -39.51 27.59
C ILE A 7 -12.61 -39.35 26.92
N LEU A 8 -11.66 -40.23 27.25
CA LEU A 8 -10.30 -40.21 26.66
C LEU A 8 -10.32 -40.37 25.14
N ILE A 9 -11.18 -41.23 24.59
CA ILE A 9 -11.29 -41.42 23.13
C ILE A 9 -11.82 -40.16 22.45
N ARG A 10 -12.89 -39.53 22.98
CA ARG A 10 -13.42 -38.29 22.40
C ARG A 10 -12.40 -37.16 22.38
N VAL A 11 -11.67 -37.00 23.49
CA VAL A 11 -10.62 -35.98 23.58
C VAL A 11 -9.50 -36.26 22.57
N ARG A 12 -9.04 -37.52 22.44
CA ARG A 12 -8.03 -37.88 21.43
C ARG A 12 -8.48 -37.62 20.00
N VAL A 13 -9.73 -37.93 19.67
CA VAL A 13 -10.30 -37.64 18.34
C VAL A 13 -10.38 -36.14 18.08
N ALA A 14 -10.79 -35.34 19.08
CA ALA A 14 -10.79 -33.89 18.97
C ALA A 14 -9.38 -33.33 18.75
N PHE A 15 -8.39 -33.78 19.51
CA PHE A 15 -6.99 -33.38 19.33
C PHE A 15 -6.42 -33.81 17.98
N LEU A 16 -6.77 -35.00 17.49
CA LEU A 16 -6.37 -35.45 16.15
C LEU A 16 -6.96 -34.55 15.06
N GLY A 17 -8.22 -34.13 15.21
CA GLY A 17 -8.86 -33.18 14.29
C GLY A 17 -8.15 -31.83 14.27
N VAL A 18 -7.79 -31.28 15.44
CA VAL A 18 -7.02 -30.03 15.54
C VAL A 18 -5.62 -30.18 14.92
N LEU A 19 -4.95 -31.32 15.16
CA LEU A 19 -3.64 -31.60 14.58
C LEU A 19 -3.70 -31.61 13.04
N LEU A 20 -4.67 -32.32 12.45
CA LEU A 20 -4.86 -32.35 11.01
C LEU A 20 -5.13 -30.96 10.43
N PHE A 21 -5.97 -30.16 11.11
CA PHE A 21 -6.23 -28.79 10.70
C PHE A 21 -4.96 -27.93 10.71
N ALA A 22 -4.14 -28.03 11.77
CA ALA A 22 -2.87 -27.32 11.86
C ALA A 22 -1.90 -27.70 10.72
N VAL A 23 -1.83 -28.99 10.36
CA VAL A 23 -1.03 -29.47 9.22
C VAL A 23 -1.54 -28.87 7.90
N CYS A 24 -2.86 -28.81 7.68
CA CYS A 24 -3.44 -28.19 6.49
C CYS A 24 -3.08 -26.69 6.39
N VAL A 25 -3.12 -25.96 7.51
CA VAL A 25 -2.72 -24.54 7.56
C VAL A 25 -1.23 -24.39 7.22
N ALA A 26 -0.36 -25.20 7.82
CA ALA A 26 1.07 -25.17 7.55
C ALA A 26 1.38 -25.47 6.06
N ALA A 27 0.71 -26.47 5.49
CA ALA A 27 0.83 -26.80 4.06
C ALA A 27 0.37 -25.64 3.17
N LYS A 28 -0.73 -24.96 3.52
CA LYS A 28 -1.21 -23.80 2.77
C LYS A 28 -0.25 -22.62 2.85
N ILE A 29 0.34 -22.36 4.02
CA ILE A 29 1.40 -21.35 4.19
C ILE A 29 2.59 -21.67 3.30
N GLY A 30 3.07 -22.93 3.33
CA GLY A 30 4.17 -23.37 2.47
C GLY A 30 3.86 -23.21 0.98
N HIS A 31 2.62 -23.53 0.57
CA HIS A 31 2.19 -23.33 -0.82
C HIS A 31 2.20 -21.84 -1.22
N ILE A 32 1.71 -20.94 -0.38
CA ILE A 32 1.75 -19.49 -0.65
C ILE A 32 3.20 -19.01 -0.75
N GLN A 33 4.08 -19.47 0.14
CA GLN A 33 5.49 -19.06 0.13
C GLN A 33 6.26 -19.59 -1.09
N VAL A 34 5.98 -20.81 -1.56
CA VAL A 34 6.74 -21.43 -2.66
C VAL A 34 6.10 -21.17 -4.03
N ALA A 35 4.79 -21.34 -4.18
CA ALA A 35 4.11 -21.19 -5.46
C ALA A 35 3.79 -19.74 -5.81
N GLU A 36 3.53 -18.90 -4.80
CA GLU A 36 3.25 -17.48 -4.99
C GLU A 36 4.41 -16.57 -4.53
N GLY A 37 5.50 -17.15 -4.02
CA GLY A 37 6.64 -16.40 -3.48
C GLY A 37 7.17 -15.34 -4.43
N ASP A 38 7.42 -15.72 -5.70
CA ASP A 38 7.93 -14.80 -6.73
C ASP A 38 6.97 -13.64 -7.02
N LYS A 39 5.66 -13.89 -6.95
CA LYS A 39 4.63 -12.85 -7.15
C LYS A 39 4.68 -11.82 -6.02
N TRP A 40 4.76 -12.30 -4.78
CA TRP A 40 4.84 -11.44 -3.60
C TRP A 40 6.20 -10.72 -3.49
N ALA A 41 7.30 -11.36 -3.89
CA ALA A 41 8.62 -10.76 -3.96
C ALA A 41 8.69 -9.62 -4.98
N LYS A 42 8.17 -9.83 -6.20
CA LYS A 42 8.10 -8.78 -7.23
C LYS A 42 7.23 -7.60 -6.79
N MET A 43 6.08 -7.88 -6.18
CA MET A 43 5.19 -6.83 -5.65
C MET A 43 5.88 -6.02 -4.55
N ALA A 44 6.69 -6.65 -3.70
CA ALA A 44 7.46 -5.94 -2.68
C ALA A 44 8.52 -5.02 -3.31
N GLU A 45 9.20 -5.46 -4.39
CA GLU A 45 10.16 -4.62 -5.11
C GLU A 45 9.51 -3.40 -5.76
N GLU A 46 8.37 -3.58 -6.44
CA GLU A 46 7.65 -2.50 -7.11
C GLU A 46 7.08 -1.46 -6.14
N ILE A 47 6.59 -1.89 -4.97
CA ILE A 47 5.94 -1.00 -4.01
C ILE A 47 6.96 -0.26 -3.13
N MET A 48 8.08 -0.88 -2.76
CA MET A 48 8.98 -0.28 -1.76
C MET A 48 9.92 0.79 -2.31
N PHE A 49 10.27 0.77 -3.58
CA PHE A 49 11.27 1.69 -4.13
C PHE A 49 10.81 2.38 -5.41
N ASP A 50 10.11 3.50 -5.25
CA ASP A 50 9.94 4.46 -6.34
C ASP A 50 11.20 5.34 -6.46
N TYR A 51 12.14 4.92 -7.30
CA TYR A 51 13.34 5.68 -7.61
C TYR A 51 13.01 6.92 -8.43
N LYS A 52 12.63 8.01 -7.75
CA LYS A 52 12.46 9.31 -8.38
C LYS A 52 13.81 9.96 -8.64
N ARG A 53 14.12 10.25 -9.90
CA ARG A 53 15.29 11.07 -10.26
C ARG A 53 15.11 12.49 -9.72
N VAL A 54 15.88 12.86 -8.72
CA VAL A 54 15.96 14.24 -8.23
C VAL A 54 16.86 15.03 -9.19
N LYS A 55 16.31 16.09 -9.80
CA LYS A 55 17.10 16.98 -10.67
C LYS A 55 18.07 17.78 -9.80
N ALA A 56 19.31 17.92 -10.26
CA ALA A 56 20.28 18.80 -9.61
C ALA A 56 19.82 20.26 -9.63
N THR A 57 20.05 20.98 -8.54
CA THR A 57 19.77 22.42 -8.46
C THR A 57 20.70 23.17 -9.39
N ARG A 58 20.16 24.08 -10.21
CA ARG A 58 20.95 24.95 -11.07
C ARG A 58 21.72 25.97 -10.21
N GLY A 59 22.99 26.20 -10.54
CA GLY A 59 23.79 27.26 -9.90
C GLY A 59 23.30 28.67 -10.22
N ASN A 60 23.72 29.63 -9.40
CA ASN A 60 23.46 31.04 -9.59
C ASN A 60 24.44 31.66 -10.60
N ILE A 61 24.02 32.70 -11.31
CA ILE A 61 24.87 33.51 -12.20
C ILE A 61 25.10 34.87 -11.54
N TYR A 62 26.37 35.29 -11.44
CA TYR A 62 26.80 36.55 -10.85
C TYR A 62 27.46 37.45 -11.91
N SER A 63 27.35 38.76 -11.75
CA SER A 63 28.14 39.73 -12.51
C SER A 63 29.58 39.81 -11.99
N ASP A 64 30.44 40.51 -12.73
CA ASP A 64 31.84 40.79 -12.38
C ASP A 64 32.02 41.48 -11.01
N ASN A 65 31.04 42.26 -10.59
CA ASN A 65 30.99 42.91 -9.27
C ASN A 65 30.32 42.06 -8.17
N GLY A 66 29.95 40.81 -8.44
CA GLY A 66 29.33 39.90 -7.48
C GLY A 66 27.81 40.04 -7.29
N SER A 67 27.13 40.86 -8.09
CA SER A 67 25.66 40.99 -8.03
C SER A 67 24.97 39.76 -8.63
N LEU A 68 23.86 39.33 -8.04
CA LEU A 68 23.09 38.17 -8.51
C LEU A 68 22.26 38.54 -9.76
N LEU A 69 22.53 37.87 -10.89
CA LEU A 69 21.83 38.10 -12.16
C LEU A 69 20.74 37.07 -12.43
N ALA A 70 20.99 35.80 -12.10
CA ALA A 70 20.01 34.73 -12.29
C ALA A 70 20.10 33.69 -11.16
N THR A 71 18.95 33.32 -10.62
CA THR A 71 18.79 32.28 -9.60
C THR A 71 17.54 31.46 -9.87
N SER A 72 17.48 30.26 -9.28
CA SER A 72 16.31 29.38 -9.39
C SER A 72 15.42 29.58 -8.17
N LEU A 73 14.24 30.15 -8.36
CA LEU A 73 13.24 30.31 -7.30
C LEU A 73 12.21 29.18 -7.35
N PRO A 74 11.72 28.71 -6.19
CA PRO A 74 10.62 27.74 -6.17
C PRO A 74 9.33 28.41 -6.65
N PHE A 75 8.63 27.75 -7.57
CA PHE A 75 7.29 28.16 -7.99
C PHE A 75 6.27 27.15 -7.46
N TYR A 76 5.24 27.66 -6.79
CA TYR A 76 4.11 26.85 -6.36
C TYR A 76 3.06 26.82 -7.45
N LYS A 77 2.57 25.62 -7.78
CA LYS A 77 1.43 25.42 -8.66
C LYS A 77 0.29 24.84 -7.85
N VAL A 78 -0.88 25.43 -7.96
CA VAL A 78 -2.11 24.89 -7.41
C VAL A 78 -2.81 24.13 -8.53
N ALA A 79 -3.15 22.87 -8.29
CA ALA A 79 -3.94 22.05 -9.18
C ALA A 79 -5.15 21.51 -8.42
N MET A 80 -6.29 21.45 -9.09
CA MET A 80 -7.55 20.93 -8.56
C MET A 80 -8.03 19.82 -9.47
N ASP A 81 -8.36 18.66 -8.91
CA ASP A 81 -9.05 17.59 -9.61
C ASP A 81 -10.53 17.60 -9.22
N PRO A 82 -11.43 18.09 -10.11
CA PRO A 82 -12.85 18.16 -9.81
C PRO A 82 -13.55 16.79 -9.83
N THR A 83 -12.91 15.74 -10.36
CA THR A 83 -13.53 14.41 -10.52
C THR A 83 -13.53 13.60 -9.24
N LEU A 84 -12.70 13.97 -8.26
CA LEU A 84 -12.57 13.26 -6.98
C LEU A 84 -13.65 13.64 -5.96
N ALA A 85 -14.41 14.72 -6.22
CA ALA A 85 -15.44 15.17 -5.32
C ALA A 85 -16.55 14.12 -5.17
N ARG A 86 -17.04 13.92 -3.94
CA ARG A 86 -18.22 13.09 -3.70
C ARG A 86 -19.39 13.65 -4.48
N LYS A 87 -20.07 12.78 -5.23
CA LYS A 87 -21.16 13.16 -6.12
C LYS A 87 -22.25 13.95 -5.39
N GLU A 88 -22.59 13.57 -4.15
CA GLU A 88 -23.63 14.25 -3.37
C GLU A 88 -23.26 15.70 -2.99
N VAL A 89 -21.97 15.98 -2.81
CA VAL A 89 -21.48 17.33 -2.48
C VAL A 89 -21.35 18.17 -3.74
N PHE A 90 -20.85 17.56 -4.81
CA PHE A 90 -20.69 18.20 -6.11
C PHE A 90 -22.04 18.61 -6.70
N ASP A 91 -22.99 17.68 -6.79
CA ASP A 91 -24.33 17.91 -7.36
C ASP A 91 -25.11 18.97 -6.58
N LYS A 92 -24.96 19.03 -5.25
CA LYS A 92 -25.60 20.06 -4.40
C LYS A 92 -25.04 21.47 -4.62
N GLY A 93 -23.77 21.59 -4.96
CA GLY A 93 -23.11 22.88 -5.21
C GLY A 93 -23.10 23.29 -6.69
N LEU A 94 -23.46 22.37 -7.59
CA LEU A 94 -23.35 22.51 -9.03
C LEU A 94 -24.13 23.73 -9.54
N ASP A 95 -25.37 23.87 -9.12
CA ASP A 95 -26.26 24.96 -9.54
C ASP A 95 -25.70 26.34 -9.14
N SER A 96 -25.14 26.46 -7.93
CA SER A 96 -24.53 27.72 -7.45
C SER A 96 -23.20 28.03 -8.16
N LEU A 97 -22.47 27.01 -8.60
CA LEU A 97 -21.20 27.16 -9.32
C LEU A 97 -21.39 27.44 -10.83
N ALA A 98 -22.54 27.09 -11.40
CA ALA A 98 -22.84 27.22 -12.83
C ALA A 98 -23.61 28.49 -13.23
N MET A 99 -23.87 29.40 -12.29
CA MET A 99 -24.63 30.64 -12.51
C MET A 99 -23.83 31.80 -13.14
N LEU A 100 -22.62 31.57 -13.66
CA LEU A 100 -21.77 32.61 -14.27
C LEU A 100 -21.77 32.54 -15.80
#